data_AF-A0A830CC19-F1
#
_entry.id   AF-A0A830CC19-F1
#
_cell.length_a   1.000
_cell.length_b   1.000
_cell.length_c   1.000
_cell.angle_alpha   90.00
_cell.angle_beta   90.00
_cell.angle_gamma   90.00
#
_symmetry.space_group_name_H-M   'P 1'
#
loop_
_entity.id
_entity.type
_entity.pdbx_description
1 polymer ?
#
loop_
_entity_poly.entity_id
_entity_poly.type
_entity_poly.pdbx_seq_one_letter_code
_entity_poly.pdbx_strand_id
1 'polypeptide(L)' 'MFQMDEIPCPHDITVLKEVSLDPYNYYSDYYMKEIMVTTYFKMVYPIEHESDWMLSNETQNMVVIPPVGMQNLEDQRK' A
#
# COMPACT_ATOMS: atom_id res chain seq x y z
N MET A 1 6.95 -2.82 -7.20
CA MET A 1 7.66 -2.98 -5.92
C MET A 1 6.61 -2.86 -4.84
N PHE A 2 6.00 -3.97 -4.43
CA PHE A 2 6.54 -4.91 -3.43
C PHE A 2 6.74 -4.29 -2.03
N GLN A 3 6.07 -3.18 -1.73
CA GLN A 3 6.08 -2.56 -0.38
C GLN A 3 5.00 -3.14 0.55
N MET A 4 4.12 -4.02 0.04
CA MET A 4 3.05 -4.67 0.81
C MET A 4 3.30 -6.14 1.10
N ASP A 5 4.44 -6.68 0.67
CA ASP A 5 4.73 -8.12 0.67
C ASP A 5 5.23 -8.63 2.01
N GLU A 6 5.17 -7.79 3.03
CA GLU A 6 5.30 -8.25 4.40
C GLU A 6 3.98 -8.80 4.93
N ILE A 7 2.82 -8.46 4.37
CA ILE A 7 1.57 -9.15 4.70
C ILE A 7 1.38 -10.32 3.72
N PRO A 8 1.38 -11.58 4.20
CA PRO A 8 1.21 -12.74 3.32
C PRO A 8 -0.15 -12.67 2.61
N CYS A 9 -0.15 -12.90 1.30
CA CYS A 9 -1.39 -13.00 0.55
C CYS A 9 -2.13 -14.31 0.92
N PRO A 10 -3.39 -14.51 0.51
CA PRO A 10 -4.10 -15.76 0.79
C PRO A 10 -3.36 -17.03 0.33
N HIS A 11 -2.59 -16.94 -0.76
CA HIS A 11 -1.75 -18.05 -1.23
C HIS A 11 -0.60 -18.34 -0.26
N ASP A 12 0.10 -17.31 0.22
CA ASP A 12 1.20 -17.46 1.18
C ASP A 12 0.68 -18.01 2.52
N ILE A 13 -0.47 -17.53 3.00
CA ILE A 13 -1.13 -18.05 4.22
C ILE A 13 -1.43 -19.54 4.06
N THR A 14 -1.85 -19.97 2.87
CA THR A 14 -2.15 -21.39 2.60
C THR A 14 -0.86 -22.22 2.63
N VAL A 15 0.21 -21.76 1.96
CA VAL A 15 1.51 -22.45 1.99
C VAL A 15 2.07 -22.53 3.40
N LEU A 16 1.99 -21.46 4.19
CA LEU A 16 2.45 -21.42 5.58
C LEU A 16 1.74 -22.44 6.45
N LYS A 17 0.42 -22.60 6.27
CA LYS A 17 -0.37 -23.63 6.95
C LYS A 17 0.05 -25.04 6.57
N GLU A 18 0.29 -25.30 5.28
CA GLU A 18 0.74 -26.61 4.80
C GLU A 18 2.09 -27.01 5.42
N VAL A 19 2.99 -26.05 5.65
CA VAL A 19 4.28 -26.29 6.31
C VAL A 19 4.24 -26.15 7.83
N SER A 20 3.05 -26.05 8.44
CA SER A 20 2.85 -25.89 9.89
C SER A 20 3.55 -24.67 10.50
N LEU A 21 3.75 -23.62 9.71
CA LEU A 21 4.21 -22.32 10.18
C LEU A 21 3.02 -21.46 10.54
N ASP A 22 3.16 -20.71 11.62
CA ASP A 22 2.17 -19.71 12.00
C ASP A 22 2.27 -18.50 11.07
N PRO A 23 1.21 -18.18 10.29
CA PRO A 23 1.21 -17.01 9.42
C PRO A 23 1.41 -15.69 10.16
N TYR A 24 1.07 -15.64 11.46
CA TYR A 24 1.24 -14.45 12.28
C TYR A 24 2.70 -14.17 12.66
N ASN A 25 3.55 -15.21 12.65
CA ASN A 25 4.99 -15.07 12.88
C ASN A 25 5.78 -14.85 11.58
N TYR A 26 5.09 -14.82 10.43
CA TYR A 26 5.73 -14.68 9.13
C TYR A 26 5.84 -13.22 8.67
N TYR A 27 4.92 -12.35 9.08
CA TYR A 27 4.95 -10.94 8.70
C TYR A 27 5.83 -10.11 9.63
N SER A 28 6.32 -8.99 9.11
CA SER A 28 7.15 -8.03 9.84
C SER A 28 6.41 -7.39 11.00
N ASP A 29 7.11 -7.15 12.12
CA ASP A 29 6.57 -6.50 13.32
C ASP A 29 5.88 -5.15 13.00
N TYR A 30 6.28 -4.46 11.93
CA TYR A 30 5.63 -3.23 11.45
C TYR A 30 4.11 -3.36 11.24
N TYR A 31 3.63 -4.56 10.93
CA TYR A 31 2.21 -4.86 10.73
C TYR A 31 1.52 -5.45 11.96
N MET A 32 2.23 -5.58 13.08
CA MET A 32 1.60 -5.95 14.34
C MET A 32 0.60 -4.86 14.74
N LYS A 33 -0.61 -5.27 15.15
CA LYS A 33 -1.70 -4.37 15.55
C LYS A 33 -1.23 -3.30 16.53
N GLU A 34 -0.42 -3.67 17.51
CA GLU A 34 0.09 -2.76 18.54
C GLU A 34 1.03 -1.68 17.95
N ILE A 35 1.86 -2.06 16.99
CA ILE A 35 2.77 -1.14 16.28
C ILE A 35 1.98 -0.23 15.34
N MET A 36 0.98 -0.76 14.63
CA MET A 36 0.08 0.07 13.82
C MET A 36 -0.66 1.09 14.67
N VAL A 37 -1.29 0.64 15.78
CA VAL A 37 -1.99 1.53 16.71
C VAL A 37 -1.04 2.59 17.25
N THR A 38 0.19 2.23 17.63
CA THR A 38 1.18 3.18 18.15
C THR A 38 1.64 4.19 17.10
N THR A 39 1.89 3.73 15.86
CA THR A 39 2.32 4.57 14.74
C THR A 39 1.25 5.62 14.41
N TYR A 40 -0.02 5.22 14.39
CA TYR A 40 -1.16 6.08 14.10
C TYR A 40 -1.82 6.66 15.37
N PHE A 41 -1.22 6.49 16.55
CA PHE A 41 -1.78 6.97 17.81
C PHE A 41 -1.80 8.50 17.90
N LYS A 42 -0.90 9.16 17.15
CA LYS A 42 -0.88 10.62 17.06
C LYS A 42 -2.17 11.14 16.43
N MET A 43 -2.58 12.33 16.84
CA MET A 43 -3.76 13.00 16.29
C MET A 43 -3.64 13.08 14.77
N VAL A 44 -4.52 12.35 14.07
CA VAL A 44 -4.71 12.48 12.64
C VAL A 44 -5.48 13.77 12.43
N TYR A 45 -4.80 14.81 11.94
CA TYR A 45 -5.49 16.03 11.54
C TYR A 45 -6.31 15.72 10.28
N PRO A 46 -7.58 16.15 10.22
CA PRO A 46 -8.33 16.06 8.97
C PRO A 46 -7.59 16.84 7.90
N ILE A 47 -7.56 16.29 6.68
CA ILE A 47 -7.08 17.05 5.52
C ILE A 47 -8.06 18.20 5.32
N GLU A 48 -7.53 19.42 5.20
CA GLU A 48 -8.34 20.61 4.94
C GLU A 48 -9.05 20.51 3.59
N HIS A 49 -10.10 21.30 3.38
CA HIS A 49 -10.77 21.29 2.08
C HIS A 49 -9.79 21.76 0.99
N GLU A 50 -9.92 21.26 -0.24
CA GLU A 50 -9.01 21.61 -1.34
C GLU A 50 -8.91 23.13 -1.56
N SER A 51 -9.99 23.87 -1.29
CA SER A 51 -10.02 25.35 -1.34
C SER A 51 -9.08 26.04 -0.35
N ASP A 52 -8.74 25.36 0.74
CA ASP A 52 -7.92 25.90 1.83
C ASP A 52 -6.43 25.60 1.59
N TRP A 53 -6.12 24.76 0.59
CA TRP A 53 -4.74 24.36 0.30
C TRP A 53 -3.96 25.52 -0.32
N MET A 54 -2.87 25.89 0.34
CA MET A 54 -1.89 26.83 -0.21
C MET A 54 -1.00 26.10 -1.23
N LEU A 55 -1.46 25.99 -2.48
CA LEU A 55 -0.67 25.43 -3.57
C LEU A 55 0.37 26.44 -4.09
N SER A 56 1.58 25.95 -4.41
CA SER A 56 2.56 26.77 -5.13
C SER A 56 2.22 26.83 -6.62
N ASN A 57 2.73 27.85 -7.33
CA ASN A 57 2.56 27.94 -8.79
C ASN A 57 3.09 26.69 -9.52
N GLU A 58 4.09 26.01 -8.96
CA GLU A 58 4.64 24.78 -9.55
C GLU A 58 3.66 23.61 -9.42
N THR A 59 3.07 23.44 -8.22
CA THR A 59 2.08 22.38 -7.96
C THR A 59 0.79 22.63 -8.72
N GLN A 60 0.34 23.89 -8.83
CA GLN A 60 -0.91 24.25 -9.51
C GLN A 60 -0.85 24.01 -11.03
N ASN A 61 0.35 24.04 -11.61
CA ASN A 61 0.60 23.74 -13.02
C ASN A 61 1.00 22.27 -13.26
N MET A 62 1.06 21.44 -12.21
CA MET A 62 1.46 20.05 -12.34
C MET A 62 0.35 19.22 -12.97
N VAL A 63 0.58 18.72 -14.18
CA VAL A 63 -0.30 17.75 -14.83
C VAL A 63 0.17 16.35 -14.48
N VAL A 64 -0.59 15.64 -13.65
CA VAL A 64 -0.33 14.23 -13.33
C VAL A 64 -0.90 13.35 -14.43
N ILE A 65 -0.02 12.62 -15.12
CA ILE A 65 -0.43 11.64 -16.14
C ILE A 65 -0.70 10.30 -15.42
N PRO A 66 -1.83 9.62 -15.70
CA PRO A 66 -2.06 8.30 -15.13
C PRO A 66 -0.93 7.35 -15.55
N PRO A 67 -0.52 6.40 -14.68
CA PRO A 67 0.40 5.36 -15.08
C PRO A 67 -0.21 4.64 -16.29
N VAL A 68 0.56 4.51 -17.35
CA VAL A 68 0.15 3.72 -18.52
C VAL A 68 0.06 2.27 -18.04
N GLY A 69 -1.16 1.83 -17.74
CA GLY A 69 -1.42 0.44 -17.38
C GLY A 69 -0.89 -0.47 -18.49
N MET A 70 -0.33 -1.62 -18.13
CA MET A 70 0.01 -2.69 -19.08
C MET A 70 -1.27 -3.23 -19.74
N GLN A 71 -1.89 -2.47 -20.65
CA GLN A 71 -3.03 -2.93 -21.44
C GLN A 71 -2.60 -3.62 -22.74
N ASN A 72 -1.29 -3.77 -23.00
CA ASN A 72 -0.80 -4.25 -24.30
C ASN A 72 0.12 -5.49 -24.22
N LEU A 73 -0.01 -6.33 -23.20
CA LEU A 73 0.68 -7.64 -23.18
C LEU A 73 -0.24 -8.84 -23.47
N GLU A 74 -1.58 -8.66 -23.49
CA GLU A 74 -2.50 -9.74 -23.88
C GLU A 74 -2.75 -9.83 -25.40
N ASP A 75 -2.47 -8.76 -26.16
CA ASP A 75 -2.65 -8.75 -27.63
C ASP A 75 -1.49 -9.37 -28.43
N GLN A 76 -0.47 -9.93 -27.77
CA GLN A 76 0.66 -10.63 -28.42
C GLN A 76 0.66 -12.15 -28.17
N ARG A 77 -0.45 -12.73 -27.68
CA ARG A 77 -0.59 -14.18 -27.50
C ARG A 77 -1.87 -14.74 -28.14
N LYS A 78 -2.09 -14.42 -29.41
CA LYS A 78 -2.94 -15.20 -30.32
C LYS A 78 -2.09 -15.87 -31.37
#